data_AF-A0A424MM83-F1
#
_entry.id   AF-A0A424MM83-F1
#
_cell.length_a   1.000
_cell.length_b   1.000
_cell.length_c   1.000
_cell.angle_alpha   90.00
_cell.angle_beta   90.00
_cell.angle_gamma   90.00
#
_symmetry.space_group_name_H-M   'P 1'
#
loop_
_entity.id
_entity.type
_entity.pdbx_description
1 polymer ?
#
loop_
_entity_poly.entity_id
_entity_poly.type
_entity_poly.pdbx_seq_one_letter_code
_entity_poly.pdbx_strand_id
1 'polypeptide(L)'
;MLRTLLLLASILTPCLPVLAQQALPDLNDIAGEFAFVRIQYDSYYGGGFYGGPWLTDFPASDENFLRGVARLTNVRVMSKPIVLRFDDDEIFDYPFLYALEMGRGGGLSLSPAEVENLREYLLRGGFLLIDDFWGQQQWDAFYRDFSQIFPDREMVELNADHEIFHTFYDIDGPQMIPGRGGRRGMGQAGMNEASNHAIMDDSGRVMVLINWNSDMGDGWEHTYDQWYPTQYANSAYQLGINYLIYSLTH
;
A
#
# COMPACT_ATOMS: atom_id res chain seq x y z
N MET A 1 -23.07 19.65 79.08
CA MET A 1 -23.29 18.98 77.77
C MET A 1 -22.07 19.21 76.92
N LEU A 2 -21.23 18.19 76.78
CA LEU A 2 -19.92 18.24 76.11
C LEU A 2 -20.14 18.12 74.58
N ARG A 3 -19.72 19.13 73.80
CA ARG A 3 -19.71 19.05 72.32
C ARG A 3 -18.29 18.72 71.86
N THR A 4 -18.12 17.51 71.34
CA THR A 4 -16.88 17.02 70.73
C THR A 4 -16.70 17.67 69.35
N LEU A 5 -15.62 18.43 69.16
CA LEU A 5 -15.19 18.88 67.82
C LEU A 5 -14.42 17.73 67.16
N LEU A 6 -14.93 17.22 66.04
CA LEU A 6 -14.16 16.39 65.10
C LEU A 6 -13.45 17.32 64.10
N LEU A 7 -12.12 17.37 64.16
CA LEU A 7 -11.30 17.89 63.06
C LEU A 7 -11.25 16.83 61.94
N LEU A 8 -11.77 17.15 60.77
CA LEU A 8 -11.44 16.42 59.55
C LEU A 8 -10.03 16.84 59.11
N ALA A 9 -9.07 15.91 59.18
CA ALA A 9 -7.78 16.06 58.52
C ALA A 9 -7.94 15.71 57.03
N SER A 10 -7.89 16.70 56.16
CA SER A 10 -7.81 16.51 54.71
C SER A 10 -6.42 15.96 54.35
N ILE A 11 -6.35 14.70 53.96
CA ILE A 11 -5.13 14.10 53.41
C ILE A 11 -4.99 14.59 51.97
N LEU A 12 -4.07 15.53 51.75
CA LEU A 12 -3.61 15.92 50.41
C LEU A 12 -2.71 14.80 49.89
N THR A 13 -3.27 13.93 49.05
CA THR A 13 -2.49 12.96 48.28
C THR A 13 -1.62 13.74 47.28
N PRO A 14 -0.28 13.63 47.31
CA PRO A 14 0.54 14.27 46.31
C PRO A 14 0.29 13.59 44.97
N CYS A 15 -0.24 14.35 44.01
CA CYS A 15 -0.33 13.95 42.62
C CYS A 15 1.10 13.76 42.11
N LEU A 16 1.53 12.51 41.93
CA LEU A 16 2.80 12.23 41.25
C LEU A 16 2.68 12.77 39.82
N PRO A 17 3.68 13.53 39.33
CA PRO A 17 3.67 13.93 37.94
C PRO A 17 3.67 12.65 37.10
N VAL A 18 2.66 12.52 36.23
CA VAL A 18 2.73 11.56 35.13
C VAL A 18 3.98 11.93 34.35
N LEU A 19 5.01 11.10 34.44
CA LEU A 19 6.15 11.17 33.55
C LEU A 19 5.59 10.87 32.16
N ALA A 20 5.30 11.93 31.40
CA ALA A 20 5.20 11.83 29.97
C ALA A 20 6.46 11.10 29.49
N GLN A 21 6.27 10.01 28.75
CA GLN A 21 7.35 9.20 28.24
C GLN A 21 8.34 10.11 27.52
N GLN A 22 9.53 10.28 28.10
CA GLN A 22 10.58 11.07 27.47
C GLN A 22 10.88 10.41 26.12
N ALA A 23 10.81 11.18 25.04
CA ALA A 23 11.18 10.70 23.71
C ALA A 23 12.63 10.19 23.80
N LEU A 24 12.82 8.88 23.60
CA LEU A 24 14.13 8.25 23.57
C LEU A 24 14.73 8.51 22.18
N PRO A 25 15.75 9.37 22.04
CA PRO A 25 16.29 9.73 20.72
C PRO A 25 16.89 8.53 19.98
N ASP A 26 17.38 7.53 20.72
CA ASP A 26 17.92 6.28 20.18
C ASP A 26 16.84 5.31 19.64
N LEU A 27 15.55 5.64 19.77
CA LEU A 27 14.45 4.94 19.09
C LEU A 27 14.10 5.57 17.73
N ASN A 28 14.69 6.72 17.37
CA ASN A 28 14.56 7.33 16.04
C ASN A 28 15.58 6.71 15.08
N ASP A 29 15.58 5.38 14.99
CA ASP A 29 16.30 4.69 13.94
C ASP A 29 15.46 4.73 12.67
N ILE A 30 15.79 5.68 11.78
CA ILE A 30 15.17 5.80 10.45
C ILE A 30 15.34 4.49 9.67
N ALA A 31 16.40 3.71 9.91
CA ALA A 31 16.64 2.44 9.22
C ALA A 31 15.59 1.35 9.55
N GLY A 32 14.74 1.58 10.56
CA GLY A 32 13.64 0.68 10.92
C GLY A 32 12.25 1.29 10.68
N GLU A 33 12.13 2.35 9.88
CA GLU A 33 10.87 2.93 9.43
C GLU A 33 10.45 2.34 8.08
N PHE A 34 9.17 2.03 7.92
CA PHE A 34 8.60 1.66 6.64
C PHE A 34 8.62 2.86 5.68
N ALA A 35 9.20 2.64 4.49
CA ALA A 35 9.16 3.57 3.38
C ALA A 35 8.08 3.15 2.37
N PHE A 36 7.25 4.09 1.95
CA PHE A 36 6.38 3.88 0.80
C PHE A 36 7.15 4.25 -0.46
N VAL A 37 7.70 3.24 -1.14
CA VAL A 37 8.49 3.43 -2.37
C VAL A 37 7.57 3.31 -3.58
N ARG A 38 7.30 4.43 -4.24
CA ARG A 38 6.57 4.47 -5.51
C ARG A 38 7.54 4.26 -6.67
N ILE A 39 7.15 3.40 -7.61
CA ILE A 39 7.95 3.13 -8.80
C ILE A 39 7.55 4.04 -9.96
N GLN A 40 8.53 4.81 -10.42
CA GLN A 40 8.49 5.49 -11.70
C GLN A 40 8.88 4.50 -12.82
N TYR A 41 8.09 4.45 -13.88
CA TYR A 41 8.36 3.62 -15.05
C TYR A 41 7.96 4.34 -16.36
N ASP A 42 8.46 3.82 -17.48
CA ASP A 42 8.13 4.32 -18.82
C ASP A 42 7.00 3.49 -19.45
N SER A 43 6.04 4.16 -20.08
CA SER A 43 4.93 3.54 -20.83
C SER A 43 5.08 3.75 -22.34
N TYR A 44 4.56 2.83 -23.15
CA TYR A 44 4.67 2.91 -24.62
C TYR A 44 4.03 4.16 -25.23
N TYR A 45 2.95 4.67 -24.63
CA TYR A 45 2.36 5.94 -25.02
C TYR A 45 2.58 6.96 -23.89
N GLY A 46 3.37 8.00 -24.20
CA GLY A 46 3.85 8.98 -23.22
C GLY A 46 2.74 9.77 -22.54
N GLY A 47 2.95 10.09 -21.26
CA GLY A 47 2.01 10.81 -20.38
C GLY A 47 1.80 12.30 -20.66
N GLY A 48 2.05 12.75 -21.89
CA GLY A 48 1.84 14.14 -22.30
C GLY A 48 2.52 15.16 -21.37
N PHE A 49 1.90 16.33 -21.24
CA PHE A 49 2.42 17.48 -20.48
C PHE A 49 2.47 17.27 -18.94
N TYR A 50 1.91 16.17 -18.44
CA TYR A 50 1.67 15.92 -17.01
C TYR A 50 2.51 14.77 -16.42
N GLY A 51 3.34 14.11 -17.24
CA GLY A 51 4.15 12.95 -16.85
C GLY A 51 3.40 11.62 -16.94
N GLY A 52 4.10 10.50 -16.73
CA GLY A 52 3.59 9.13 -16.98
C GLY A 52 2.48 8.68 -16.03
N PRO A 53 1.79 7.55 -16.32
CA PRO A 53 0.70 7.02 -15.49
C PRO A 53 1.07 6.80 -14.02
N TRP A 54 2.35 6.54 -13.74
CA TRP A 54 2.90 6.39 -12.39
C TRP A 54 2.70 7.63 -11.48
N LEU A 55 2.38 8.81 -12.03
CA LEU A 55 2.12 10.03 -11.24
C LEU A 55 0.68 10.14 -10.72
N THR A 56 -0.22 9.25 -11.13
CA THR A 56 -1.62 9.26 -10.68
C THR A 56 -1.69 9.19 -9.14
N ASP A 57 -2.51 10.06 -8.56
CA ASP A 57 -2.73 10.31 -7.11
C ASP A 57 -1.50 10.73 -6.26
N PHE A 58 -0.32 10.80 -6.86
CA PHE A 58 0.91 11.21 -6.18
C PHE A 58 0.95 12.73 -5.94
N PRO A 59 1.46 13.22 -4.79
CA PRO A 59 1.92 12.46 -3.63
C PRO A 59 0.84 12.23 -2.56
N ALA A 60 -0.37 12.76 -2.77
CA ALA A 60 -1.39 12.85 -1.73
C ALA A 60 -1.84 11.47 -1.23
N SER A 61 -2.00 10.51 -2.15
CA SER A 61 -2.34 9.13 -1.82
C SER A 61 -1.30 8.47 -0.90
N ASP A 62 -0.03 8.50 -1.30
CA ASP A 62 1.08 7.89 -0.58
C ASP A 62 1.28 8.52 0.80
N GLU A 63 1.22 9.86 0.89
CA GLU A 63 1.31 10.60 2.16
C GLU A 63 0.12 10.29 3.08
N ASN A 64 -1.08 10.14 2.54
CA ASN A 64 -2.25 9.73 3.30
C ASN A 64 -2.09 8.28 3.79
N PHE A 65 -1.60 7.37 2.94
CA PHE A 65 -1.39 5.97 3.31
C PHE A 65 -0.41 5.85 4.49
N LEU A 66 0.76 6.51 4.41
CA LEU A 66 1.74 6.56 5.50
C LEU A 66 1.10 7.07 6.81
N ARG A 67 0.32 8.17 6.74
CA ARG A 67 -0.41 8.70 7.90
C ARG A 67 -1.42 7.70 8.47
N GLY A 68 -2.13 6.97 7.61
CA GLY A 68 -3.08 5.94 8.02
C GLY A 68 -2.39 4.75 8.68
N VAL A 69 -1.29 4.25 8.11
CA VAL A 69 -0.48 3.17 8.70
C VAL A 69 0.02 3.57 10.10
N ALA A 70 0.60 4.76 10.25
CA ALA A 70 1.07 5.27 11.54
C ALA A 70 -0.07 5.44 12.57
N ARG A 71 -1.31 5.68 12.10
CA ARG A 71 -2.47 5.87 12.96
C ARG A 71 -3.14 4.57 13.37
N LEU A 72 -3.19 3.60 12.46
CA LEU A 72 -3.97 2.37 12.58
C LEU A 72 -3.14 1.18 13.05
N THR A 73 -1.81 1.28 12.98
CA THR A 73 -0.87 0.21 13.34
C THR A 73 0.24 0.74 14.26
N ASN A 74 1.13 -0.15 14.70
CA ASN A 74 2.36 0.22 15.42
C ASN A 74 3.60 0.26 14.49
N VAL A 75 3.40 0.17 13.17
CA VAL A 75 4.50 0.29 12.20
C VAL A 75 4.99 1.74 12.21
N ARG A 76 6.29 1.93 12.44
CA ARG A 76 6.93 3.25 12.27
C ARG A 76 7.09 3.50 10.78
N VAL A 77 6.78 4.69 10.32
CA VAL A 77 6.78 5.03 8.90
C VAL A 77 7.58 6.30 8.65
N MET A 78 8.17 6.38 7.46
CA MET A 78 8.82 7.60 7.00
C MET A 78 7.81 8.73 6.83
N SER A 79 8.29 9.96 6.99
CA SER A 79 7.44 11.17 6.87
C SER A 79 6.97 11.48 5.45
N LYS A 80 7.64 10.92 4.44
CA LYS A 80 7.38 11.16 3.01
C LYS A 80 7.62 9.88 2.20
N PRO A 81 6.89 9.69 1.09
CA PRO A 81 7.18 8.62 0.14
C PRO A 81 8.50 8.88 -0.59
N ILE A 82 9.05 7.82 -1.16
CA ILE A 82 10.24 7.83 -2.01
C ILE A 82 9.80 7.46 -3.43
N VAL A 83 10.41 8.06 -4.44
CA VAL A 83 10.22 7.66 -5.84
C VAL A 83 11.51 7.06 -6.34
N LEU A 84 11.48 5.78 -6.72
CA LEU A 84 12.61 5.05 -7.32
C LEU A 84 12.21 4.48 -8.68
N ARG A 85 13.18 3.94 -9.40
CA ARG A 85 12.97 3.13 -10.61
C ARG A 85 13.35 1.69 -10.34
N PHE A 86 12.93 0.78 -11.20
CA PHE A 86 13.26 -0.64 -11.05
C PHE A 86 14.74 -0.96 -11.25
N ASP A 87 15.51 -0.12 -11.94
CA ASP A 87 16.96 -0.26 -12.13
C ASP A 87 17.78 0.52 -11.09
N ASP A 88 17.14 1.09 -10.07
CA ASP A 88 17.83 1.73 -8.95
C ASP A 88 18.24 0.66 -7.93
N ASP A 89 19.51 0.64 -7.53
CA ASP A 89 20.01 -0.29 -6.51
C ASP A 89 19.40 0.01 -5.12
N GLU A 90 18.89 1.22 -4.88
CA GLU A 90 18.27 1.58 -3.60
C GLU A 90 16.98 0.78 -3.34
N ILE A 91 16.36 0.15 -4.35
CA ILE A 91 15.18 -0.69 -4.13
C ILE A 91 15.47 -1.86 -3.19
N PHE A 92 16.71 -2.34 -3.11
CA PHE A 92 17.09 -3.45 -2.23
C PHE A 92 17.06 -3.08 -0.74
N ASP A 93 17.02 -1.79 -0.40
CA ASP A 93 16.95 -1.31 0.97
C ASP A 93 15.51 -1.31 1.51
N TYR A 94 14.50 -1.54 0.66
CA TYR A 94 13.09 -1.43 1.01
C TYR A 94 12.32 -2.72 0.67
N PRO A 95 11.59 -3.34 1.61
CA PRO A 95 10.91 -4.62 1.37
C PRO A 95 9.62 -4.50 0.54
N PHE A 96 9.13 -3.29 0.29
CA PHE A 96 7.83 -3.04 -0.33
C PHE A 96 7.94 -1.93 -1.38
N LEU A 97 7.55 -2.27 -2.60
CA LEU A 97 7.42 -1.33 -3.71
C LEU A 97 5.94 -1.21 -4.10
N TYR A 98 5.55 -0.02 -4.54
CA TYR A 98 4.22 0.28 -5.05
C TYR A 98 4.31 0.81 -6.48
N ALA A 99 3.51 0.24 -7.37
CA ALA A 99 3.32 0.72 -8.73
C ALA A 99 1.83 0.77 -9.06
N LEU A 100 1.46 1.62 -10.01
CA LEU A 100 0.07 1.82 -10.41
C LEU A 100 -0.05 2.01 -11.91
N GLU A 101 -1.24 1.79 -12.45
CA GLU A 101 -1.61 2.03 -13.85
C GLU A 101 -0.69 1.33 -14.88
N MET A 102 -0.05 0.21 -14.51
CA MET A 102 0.96 -0.47 -15.34
C MET A 102 0.42 -1.04 -16.67
N GLY A 103 -0.90 -1.15 -16.84
CA GLY A 103 -1.54 -1.50 -18.10
C GLY A 103 -2.03 -0.31 -18.94
N ARG A 104 -2.06 0.90 -18.35
CA ARG A 104 -2.56 2.10 -19.00
C ARG A 104 -1.56 2.61 -20.04
N GLY A 105 -2.06 3.29 -21.07
CA GLY A 105 -1.18 3.89 -22.07
C GLY A 105 -0.36 2.85 -22.85
N GLY A 106 -0.95 1.67 -23.10
CA GLY A 106 -0.37 0.64 -23.96
C GLY A 106 0.55 -0.36 -23.27
N GLY A 107 0.76 -0.23 -21.95
CA GLY A 107 1.60 -1.12 -21.16
C GLY A 107 2.98 -0.52 -20.84
N LEU A 108 3.89 -1.38 -20.42
CA LEU A 108 5.19 -1.04 -19.86
C LEU A 108 6.29 -1.11 -20.92
N SER A 109 7.19 -0.13 -20.92
CA SER A 109 8.43 -0.21 -21.70
C SER A 109 9.62 -0.40 -20.75
N LEU A 110 9.82 -1.63 -20.27
CA LEU A 110 10.93 -1.94 -19.37
C LEU A 110 12.23 -2.18 -20.14
N SER A 111 13.32 -1.58 -19.65
CA SER A 111 14.67 -1.88 -20.10
C SER A 111 15.16 -3.24 -19.59
N PRO A 112 16.18 -3.85 -20.22
CA PRO A 112 16.78 -5.09 -19.72
C PRO A 112 17.29 -4.97 -18.27
N ALA A 113 17.82 -3.80 -17.89
CA ALA A 113 18.31 -3.55 -16.54
C ALA A 113 17.18 -3.55 -15.51
N GLU A 114 16.05 -2.90 -15.81
CA GLU A 114 14.87 -2.92 -14.94
C GLU A 114 14.30 -4.33 -14.79
N VAL A 115 14.28 -5.12 -15.87
CA VAL A 115 13.82 -6.52 -15.82
C VAL A 115 14.72 -7.38 -14.93
N GLU A 116 16.04 -7.30 -15.13
CA GLU A 116 17.01 -8.08 -14.37
C GLU A 116 17.00 -7.69 -12.88
N ASN A 117 17.06 -6.39 -12.59
CA ASN A 117 17.13 -5.88 -11.23
C ASN A 117 15.83 -6.14 -10.44
N LEU A 118 14.66 -5.93 -11.06
CA LEU A 118 13.38 -6.25 -10.43
C LEU A 118 13.21 -7.76 -10.18
N ARG A 119 13.62 -8.60 -11.14
CA ARG A 119 13.60 -10.05 -10.95
C ARG A 119 14.46 -10.44 -9.74
N GLU A 120 15.65 -9.88 -9.62
CA GLU A 120 16.54 -10.11 -8.49
C GLU A 120 15.94 -9.61 -7.16
N TYR A 121 15.39 -8.40 -7.12
CA TYR A 121 14.70 -7.83 -5.96
C TYR A 121 13.60 -8.77 -5.43
N LEU A 122 12.72 -9.25 -6.31
CA LEU A 122 11.60 -10.13 -5.95
C LEU A 122 12.10 -11.49 -5.43
N LEU A 123 13.11 -12.07 -6.08
CA LEU A 123 13.73 -13.34 -5.67
C LEU A 123 14.50 -13.24 -4.34
N ARG A 124 14.94 -12.04 -3.95
CA ARG A 124 15.63 -11.79 -2.68
C ARG A 124 14.69 -11.57 -1.49
N GLY A 125 13.38 -11.62 -1.70
CA GLY A 125 12.39 -11.40 -0.65
C GLY A 125 11.58 -10.11 -0.82
N GLY A 126 11.88 -9.30 -1.84
CA GLY A 126 11.11 -8.10 -2.12
C GLY A 126 9.63 -8.38 -2.40
N PHE A 127 8.80 -7.39 -2.11
CA PHE A 127 7.37 -7.39 -2.41
C PHE A 127 7.04 -6.20 -3.33
N LEU A 128 6.20 -6.43 -4.35
CA LEU A 128 5.68 -5.40 -5.24
C LEU A 128 4.16 -5.44 -5.28
N LEU A 129 3.52 -4.34 -4.89
CA LEU A 129 2.09 -4.10 -5.09
C LEU A 129 1.88 -3.33 -6.39
N ILE A 130 1.02 -3.85 -7.28
CA ILE A 130 0.61 -3.21 -8.53
C ILE A 130 -0.90 -2.95 -8.45
N ASP A 131 -1.31 -1.69 -8.67
CA ASP A 131 -2.69 -1.24 -8.48
C ASP A 131 -3.22 -0.39 -9.64
N ASP A 132 -4.51 -0.04 -9.58
CA ASP A 132 -5.18 0.94 -10.45
C ASP A 132 -5.01 0.67 -11.95
N PHE A 133 -5.53 -0.46 -12.43
CA PHE A 133 -5.74 -0.62 -13.86
C PHE A 133 -6.98 -1.46 -14.15
N TRP A 134 -7.61 -1.14 -15.27
CA TRP A 134 -9.02 -1.44 -15.50
C TRP A 134 -9.26 -2.11 -16.84
N GLY A 135 -10.08 -3.16 -16.79
CA GLY A 135 -10.55 -3.86 -17.97
C GLY A 135 -9.49 -4.72 -18.67
N GLN A 136 -9.98 -5.56 -19.58
CA GLN A 136 -9.16 -6.54 -20.28
C GLN A 136 -8.04 -5.90 -21.10
N GLN A 137 -8.29 -4.74 -21.70
CA GLN A 137 -7.29 -4.08 -22.55
C GLN A 137 -6.03 -3.68 -21.78
N GLN A 138 -6.21 -3.14 -20.56
CA GLN A 138 -5.07 -2.74 -19.72
C GLN A 138 -4.41 -3.98 -19.13
N TRP A 139 -5.20 -4.99 -18.72
CA TRP A 139 -4.68 -6.28 -18.28
C TRP A 139 -3.79 -6.94 -19.35
N ASP A 140 -4.25 -7.05 -20.59
CA ASP A 140 -3.49 -7.68 -21.68
C ASP A 140 -2.18 -6.94 -21.96
N ALA A 141 -2.19 -5.61 -21.88
CA ALA A 141 -0.99 -4.80 -22.05
C ALA A 141 0.00 -5.01 -20.90
N PHE A 142 -0.48 -4.94 -19.65
CA PHE A 142 0.31 -5.23 -18.46
C PHE A 142 0.90 -6.65 -18.52
N TYR A 143 0.06 -7.65 -18.75
CA TYR A 143 0.46 -9.06 -18.76
C TYR A 143 1.52 -9.33 -19.81
N ARG A 144 1.36 -8.80 -21.04
CA ARG A 144 2.34 -8.97 -22.12
C ARG A 144 3.72 -8.48 -21.73
N ASP A 145 3.81 -7.29 -21.14
CA ASP A 145 5.09 -6.64 -20.87
C ASP A 145 5.69 -7.09 -19.53
N PHE A 146 4.87 -7.27 -18.50
CA PHE A 146 5.33 -7.64 -17.16
C PHE A 146 5.72 -9.12 -17.07
N SER A 147 5.11 -10.01 -17.86
CA SER A 147 5.47 -11.44 -17.88
C SER A 147 6.93 -11.70 -18.27
N GLN A 148 7.63 -10.74 -18.87
CA GLN A 148 9.04 -10.89 -19.21
C GLN A 148 9.96 -10.94 -17.98
N ILE A 149 9.51 -10.47 -16.80
CA ILE A 149 10.25 -10.56 -15.54
C ILE A 149 10.34 -12.02 -15.07
N PHE A 150 9.23 -12.76 -15.20
CA PHE A 150 9.14 -14.18 -14.89
C PHE A 150 8.45 -14.96 -16.03
N PRO A 151 9.14 -15.26 -17.14
CA PRO A 151 8.56 -16.03 -18.24
C PRO A 151 8.23 -17.47 -17.86
N ASP A 152 8.75 -17.92 -16.73
CA ASP A 152 8.64 -19.25 -16.16
C ASP A 152 7.64 -19.35 -14.99
N ARG A 153 6.99 -18.26 -14.59
CA ARG A 153 6.00 -18.24 -13.50
C ARG A 153 4.65 -17.75 -13.99
N GLU A 154 3.58 -18.34 -13.46
CA GLU A 154 2.21 -17.96 -13.75
C GLU A 154 1.76 -16.81 -12.84
N MET A 155 0.95 -15.89 -13.39
CA MET A 155 0.16 -14.97 -12.59
C MET A 155 -1.15 -15.66 -12.20
N VAL A 156 -1.25 -16.10 -10.96
CA VAL A 156 -2.41 -16.85 -10.44
C VAL A 156 -3.39 -15.93 -9.73
N GLU A 157 -4.68 -16.17 -9.89
CA GLU A 157 -5.69 -15.46 -9.08
C GLU A 157 -5.69 -16.00 -7.64
N LEU A 158 -5.75 -15.09 -6.67
CA LEU A 158 -5.83 -15.43 -5.25
C LEU A 158 -7.28 -15.62 -4.82
N ASN A 159 -7.52 -16.74 -4.13
CA ASN A 159 -8.80 -16.99 -3.48
C ASN A 159 -8.96 -16.15 -2.21
N ALA A 160 -10.20 -15.91 -1.80
CA ALA A 160 -10.54 -15.10 -0.63
C ALA A 160 -9.97 -15.64 0.69
N ASP A 161 -9.65 -16.94 0.77
CA ASP A 161 -9.07 -17.60 1.94
C ASP A 161 -7.54 -17.48 2.04
N HIS A 162 -6.89 -16.84 1.06
CA HIS A 162 -5.44 -16.64 1.09
C HIS A 162 -5.04 -15.75 2.27
N GLU A 163 -3.97 -16.10 2.98
CA GLU A 163 -3.54 -15.45 4.23
C GLU A 163 -3.29 -13.93 4.09
N ILE A 164 -2.99 -13.47 2.89
CA ILE A 164 -2.81 -12.05 2.56
C ILE A 164 -4.07 -11.22 2.87
N PHE A 165 -5.27 -11.81 2.83
CA PHE A 165 -6.52 -11.15 3.20
C PHE A 165 -6.85 -11.25 4.69
N HIS A 166 -6.03 -11.97 5.47
CA HIS A 166 -6.26 -12.28 6.88
C HIS A 166 -5.06 -11.94 7.78
N THR A 167 -4.06 -11.22 7.27
CA THR A 167 -2.79 -10.99 7.98
C THR A 167 -2.92 -9.98 9.15
N PHE A 168 -3.70 -8.91 8.99
CA PHE A 168 -3.92 -7.90 10.05
C PHE A 168 -5.41 -7.64 10.30
N TYR A 169 -6.14 -7.33 9.23
CA TYR A 169 -7.59 -7.36 9.15
C TYR A 169 -8.04 -8.69 8.53
N ASP A 170 -9.26 -9.08 8.88
CA ASP A 170 -9.98 -10.20 8.28
C ASP A 170 -10.92 -9.66 7.20
N ILE A 171 -10.64 -9.99 5.93
CA ILE A 171 -11.33 -9.46 4.75
C ILE A 171 -11.75 -10.64 3.86
N ASP A 172 -12.98 -10.62 3.35
CA ASP A 172 -13.51 -11.64 2.44
C ASP A 172 -12.97 -11.49 1.01
N GLY A 173 -11.64 -11.46 0.86
CA GLY A 173 -10.94 -11.42 -0.43
C GLY A 173 -10.88 -10.04 -1.11
N PRO A 174 -10.68 -10.02 -2.44
CA PRO A 174 -10.53 -8.80 -3.23
C PRO A 174 -11.70 -7.82 -3.04
N GLN A 175 -11.40 -6.53 -2.91
CA GLN A 175 -12.41 -5.48 -2.83
C GLN A 175 -12.25 -4.50 -3.99
N MET A 176 -13.35 -4.22 -4.69
CA MET A 176 -13.38 -3.16 -5.69
C MET A 176 -13.39 -1.81 -4.98
N ILE A 177 -12.32 -1.04 -5.16
CA ILE A 177 -12.23 0.36 -4.76
C ILE A 177 -12.44 1.20 -6.02
N PRO A 178 -13.49 2.06 -6.07
CA PRO A 178 -13.76 2.82 -7.27
C PRO A 178 -12.82 4.01 -7.34
N GLY A 179 -12.35 4.29 -8.55
CA GLY A 179 -11.71 5.58 -8.81
C GLY A 179 -12.69 6.75 -8.71
N ARG A 180 -12.19 7.96 -8.88
CA ARG A 180 -12.86 9.23 -8.60
C ARG A 180 -14.11 9.42 -9.46
N GLY A 181 -14.08 8.94 -10.69
CA GLY A 181 -15.23 8.93 -11.60
C GLY A 181 -16.31 7.90 -11.21
N GLY A 182 -15.92 6.87 -10.46
CA GLY A 182 -16.74 5.75 -10.01
C GLY A 182 -17.37 5.92 -8.63
N ARG A 183 -17.33 7.12 -8.02
CA ARG A 183 -17.82 7.50 -6.66
C ARG A 183 -19.22 6.99 -6.24
N ARG A 184 -20.00 6.39 -7.14
CA ARG A 184 -21.25 5.69 -6.86
C ARG A 184 -21.08 4.19 -6.57
N GLY A 185 -19.84 3.72 -6.40
CA GLY A 185 -19.54 2.30 -6.26
C GLY A 185 -19.59 1.54 -7.58
N MET A 186 -19.38 2.23 -8.70
CA MET A 186 -19.28 1.60 -10.01
C MET A 186 -17.81 1.49 -10.37
N GLY A 187 -17.39 0.33 -10.86
CA GLY A 187 -16.06 0.16 -11.41
C GLY A 187 -15.96 0.79 -12.80
N GLN A 188 -14.83 0.55 -13.47
CA GLN A 188 -14.54 1.09 -14.80
C GLN A 188 -14.52 -0.02 -15.85
N ALA A 189 -14.49 0.38 -17.13
CA ALA A 189 -14.40 -0.54 -18.27
C ALA A 189 -15.50 -1.64 -18.31
N GLY A 190 -16.66 -1.40 -17.69
CA GLY A 190 -17.77 -2.35 -17.63
C GLY A 190 -17.60 -3.47 -16.59
N MET A 191 -16.58 -3.38 -15.73
CA MET A 191 -16.30 -4.33 -14.65
C MET A 191 -16.63 -3.66 -13.31
N ASN A 192 -17.32 -4.39 -12.42
CA ASN A 192 -17.69 -3.91 -11.07
C ASN A 192 -17.13 -4.82 -9.96
N GLU A 193 -16.33 -5.81 -10.33
CA GLU A 193 -15.71 -6.76 -9.43
C GLU A 193 -14.20 -6.66 -9.63
N ALA A 194 -13.48 -6.65 -8.50
CA ALA A 194 -12.03 -6.70 -8.48
C ALA A 194 -11.56 -8.14 -8.29
N SER A 195 -10.38 -8.44 -8.81
CA SER A 195 -9.66 -9.67 -8.49
C SER A 195 -8.22 -9.33 -8.10
N ASN A 196 -7.62 -10.23 -7.34
CA ASN A 196 -6.22 -10.14 -6.97
C ASN A 196 -5.47 -11.25 -7.65
N HIS A 197 -4.38 -10.91 -8.32
CA HIS A 197 -3.47 -11.88 -8.93
C HIS A 197 -2.10 -11.80 -8.26
N ALA A 198 -1.35 -12.89 -8.33
CA ALA A 198 -0.06 -12.99 -7.69
C ALA A 198 0.96 -13.75 -8.53
N ILE A 199 2.23 -13.36 -8.39
CA ILE A 199 3.38 -14.20 -8.76
C ILE A 199 4.02 -14.67 -7.45
N MET A 200 4.11 -16.00 -7.29
CA MET A 200 4.64 -16.62 -6.08
C MET A 200 6.09 -17.09 -6.26
N ASP A 201 6.86 -17.08 -5.17
CA ASP A 201 8.16 -17.73 -5.12
C ASP A 201 8.04 -19.26 -4.93
N ASP A 202 9.18 -19.95 -4.86
CA ASP A 202 9.23 -21.41 -4.76
C ASP A 202 8.70 -21.96 -3.43
N SER A 203 8.53 -21.10 -2.42
CA SER A 203 7.95 -21.44 -1.12
C SER A 203 6.45 -21.16 -1.05
N GLY A 204 5.87 -20.54 -2.08
CA GLY A 204 4.47 -20.13 -2.13
C GLY A 204 4.20 -18.73 -1.57
N ARG A 205 5.24 -17.96 -1.23
CA ARG A 205 5.09 -16.57 -0.78
C ARG A 205 4.80 -15.67 -1.99
N VAL A 206 3.88 -14.72 -1.82
CA VAL A 206 3.56 -13.71 -2.84
C VAL A 206 4.72 -12.72 -2.97
N MET A 207 5.35 -12.67 -4.15
CA MET A 207 6.36 -11.67 -4.50
C MET A 207 5.74 -10.42 -5.13
N VAL A 208 4.78 -10.65 -6.04
CA VAL A 208 4.06 -9.58 -6.74
C VAL A 208 2.58 -9.78 -6.45
N LEU A 209 1.92 -8.75 -5.94
CA LEU A 209 0.48 -8.69 -5.79
C LEU A 209 -0.08 -7.67 -6.77
N ILE A 210 -1.12 -8.06 -7.50
CA ILE A 210 -1.72 -7.27 -8.56
C ILE A 210 -3.21 -7.11 -8.23
N ASN A 211 -3.63 -5.90 -7.92
CA ASN A 211 -5.05 -5.56 -7.86
C ASN A 211 -5.53 -5.23 -9.27
N TRP A 212 -6.52 -5.97 -9.77
CA TRP A 212 -7.15 -5.67 -11.05
C TRP A 212 -8.58 -5.18 -10.85
N ASN A 213 -8.96 -4.12 -11.56
CA ASN A 213 -10.24 -3.41 -11.41
C ASN A 213 -10.48 -2.85 -10.00
N SER A 214 -9.43 -2.31 -9.40
CA SER A 214 -9.48 -1.61 -8.12
C SER A 214 -8.47 -0.47 -8.14
N ASP A 215 -8.78 0.60 -7.40
CA ASP A 215 -7.95 1.80 -7.29
C ASP A 215 -7.86 2.20 -5.81
N MET A 216 -6.87 1.64 -5.13
CA MET A 216 -6.58 1.96 -3.74
C MET A 216 -6.06 3.39 -3.59
N GLY A 217 -5.38 3.88 -4.63
CA GLY A 217 -4.84 5.24 -4.74
C GLY A 217 -5.87 6.30 -4.40
N ASP A 218 -7.02 6.27 -5.07
CA ASP A 218 -8.16 7.16 -4.82
C ASP A 218 -8.77 6.94 -3.43
N GLY A 219 -8.82 5.69 -2.96
CA GLY A 219 -9.26 5.34 -1.61
C GLY A 219 -8.45 6.03 -0.52
N TRP A 220 -7.13 6.13 -0.71
CA TRP A 220 -6.23 6.84 0.21
C TRP A 220 -6.23 8.36 -0.03
N GLU A 221 -6.26 8.83 -1.28
CA GLU A 221 -6.25 10.26 -1.61
C GLU A 221 -7.48 10.99 -1.05
N HIS A 222 -8.66 10.40 -1.21
CA HIS A 222 -9.94 11.09 -1.04
C HIS A 222 -10.64 10.85 0.31
N THR A 223 -9.88 10.45 1.33
CA THR A 223 -10.38 10.19 2.70
C THR A 223 -11.18 11.35 3.32
N TYR A 224 -10.90 12.59 2.92
CA TYR A 224 -11.57 13.81 3.38
C TYR A 224 -12.63 14.36 2.41
N ASP A 225 -12.84 13.73 1.25
CA ASP A 225 -13.82 14.18 0.27
C ASP A 225 -15.22 13.68 0.65
N GLN A 226 -16.14 14.62 0.91
CA GLN A 226 -17.53 14.31 1.27
C GLN A 226 -18.31 13.49 0.23
N TRP A 227 -17.84 13.48 -1.02
CA TRP A 227 -18.46 12.75 -2.13
C TRP A 227 -17.76 11.44 -2.46
N TYR A 228 -16.66 11.10 -1.78
CA TYR A 228 -16.03 9.80 -1.87
C TYR A 228 -16.49 8.94 -0.68
N PRO A 229 -17.25 7.85 -0.90
CA PRO A 229 -17.81 7.09 0.21
C PRO A 229 -16.74 6.52 1.14
N THR A 230 -16.85 6.82 2.43
CA THR A 230 -15.86 6.41 3.46
C THR A 230 -15.62 4.90 3.51
N GLN A 231 -16.61 4.09 3.14
CA GLN A 231 -16.45 2.64 3.09
C GLN A 231 -15.30 2.21 2.15
N TYR A 232 -15.11 2.88 1.02
CA TYR A 232 -14.05 2.54 0.07
C TYR A 232 -12.68 2.98 0.57
N ALA A 233 -12.61 4.14 1.23
CA ALA A 233 -11.39 4.55 1.92
C ALA A 233 -11.01 3.55 3.02
N ASN A 234 -11.99 3.08 3.80
CA ASN A 234 -11.75 2.06 4.84
C ASN A 234 -11.24 0.75 4.22
N SER A 235 -11.90 0.25 3.16
CA SER A 235 -11.47 -0.97 2.47
C SER A 235 -10.06 -0.83 1.87
N ALA A 236 -9.73 0.32 1.26
CA ALA A 236 -8.39 0.59 0.75
C ALA A 236 -7.33 0.57 1.85
N TYR A 237 -7.61 1.14 3.03
CA TYR A 237 -6.68 1.03 4.17
C TYR A 237 -6.56 -0.40 4.70
N GLN A 238 -7.67 -1.13 4.81
CA GLN A 238 -7.65 -2.49 5.32
C GLN A 238 -6.82 -3.42 4.42
N LEU A 239 -7.06 -3.38 3.11
CA LEU A 239 -6.27 -4.12 2.12
C LEU A 239 -4.80 -3.67 2.16
N GLY A 240 -4.53 -2.36 2.13
CA GLY A 240 -3.16 -1.85 2.08
C GLY A 240 -2.35 -2.20 3.32
N ILE A 241 -2.95 -2.14 4.50
CA ILE A 241 -2.31 -2.57 5.75
C ILE A 241 -2.08 -4.07 5.74
N ASN A 242 -3.02 -4.88 5.26
CA ASN A 242 -2.79 -6.32 5.10
C ASN A 242 -1.59 -6.62 4.20
N TYR A 243 -1.51 -5.97 3.04
CA TYR A 243 -0.42 -6.19 2.08
C TYR A 243 0.93 -5.72 2.64
N LEU A 244 0.93 -4.58 3.32
CA LEU A 244 2.09 -4.09 4.04
C LEU A 244 2.55 -5.09 5.10
N ILE A 245 1.68 -5.50 6.03
CA ILE A 245 2.09 -6.43 7.09
C ILE A 245 2.56 -7.75 6.48
N TYR A 246 1.87 -8.26 5.45
CA TYR A 246 2.28 -9.46 4.73
C TYR A 246 3.73 -9.35 4.22
N SER A 247 4.07 -8.24 3.55
CA SER A 247 5.42 -7.96 3.03
C SER A 247 6.51 -7.87 4.09
N LEU A 248 6.15 -7.60 5.35
CA LEU A 248 7.09 -7.48 6.46
C LEU A 248 7.25 -8.78 7.26
N THR A 249 6.40 -9.78 7.05
CA THR A 249 6.34 -10.98 7.89
C THR A 249 6.52 -12.31 7.14
N HIS A 250 6.55 -12.31 5.81
CA HIS A 250 6.74 -13.50 4.98
C HIS A 250 7.94 -13.29 4.04
#